data_AF-A0A6L5HTA4-F1
#
_entry.id   AF-A0A6L5HTA4-F1
#
_cell.length_a   1.000
_cell.length_b   1.000
_cell.length_c   1.000
_cell.angle_alpha   90.00
_cell.angle_beta   90.00
_cell.angle_gamma   90.00
#
_symmetry.space_group_name_H-M   'P 1'
#
loop_
_entity.id
_entity.type
_entity.pdbx_description
1 polymer ?
#
loop_
_entity_poly.entity_id
_entity_poly.type
_entity_poly.pdbx_seq_one_letter_code
_entity_poly.pdbx_strand_id
1 'polypeptide(L)'
;MDTSNSPKKAAHLLDDLESIRQLLGDDGLQPPLLTEMVGHGGEQIPLLSDVIDDTVAPEPDPEPESAQIPLVGIAEAPKAEKAPDALLVHLDKELRTAAQAIMHEVINDFAPHIETEIKRRLDAHMERLLAQHQN
;
A
#
# COMPACT_ATOMS: atom_id res chain seq x y z
N MET A 1 -26.28 -9.27 13.59
CA MET A 1 -25.81 -10.10 14.69
C MET A 1 -26.67 -11.36 14.74
N ASP A 2 -26.52 -12.29 13.79
CA ASP A 2 -25.39 -13.24 13.69
C ASP A 2 -25.41 -14.22 14.88
N THR A 3 -25.40 -15.55 14.76
CA THR A 3 -25.06 -16.47 13.68
C THR A 3 -25.70 -17.83 14.01
N SER A 4 -26.33 -18.48 13.04
CA SER A 4 -26.66 -19.91 13.15
C SER A 4 -25.42 -20.74 12.82
N ASN A 5 -24.40 -20.72 13.69
CA ASN A 5 -23.27 -21.63 13.56
C ASN A 5 -23.74 -23.04 13.90
N SER A 6 -24.16 -23.81 12.89
CA SER A 6 -24.54 -25.19 13.10
C SER A 6 -23.27 -26.00 13.39
N PRO A 7 -23.18 -26.72 14.52
CA PRO A 7 -21.95 -27.41 14.93
C PRO A 7 -21.50 -28.48 13.92
N LYS A 8 -22.43 -28.96 13.08
CA LYS A 8 -22.14 -29.88 11.96
C LYS A 8 -21.30 -29.23 10.87
N LYS A 9 -21.51 -27.94 10.59
CA LYS A 9 -20.70 -27.20 9.61
C LYS A 9 -19.28 -26.97 10.14
N ALA A 10 -19.14 -26.73 11.44
CA ALA A 10 -17.82 -26.62 12.08
C ALA A 10 -17.05 -27.95 12.04
N ALA A 11 -17.73 -29.10 12.18
CA ALA A 11 -17.10 -30.41 12.06
C ALA A 11 -16.59 -30.70 10.64
N HIS A 12 -17.36 -30.31 9.61
CA HIS A 12 -16.92 -30.44 8.21
C HIS A 12 -15.85 -29.43 7.82
N LEU A 13 -15.83 -28.24 8.43
CA LEU A 13 -14.85 -27.21 8.12
C LEU A 13 -13.41 -27.67 8.40
N LEU A 14 -13.19 -28.50 9.41
CA LEU A 14 -11.87 -29.06 9.71
C LEU A 14 -11.40 -30.02 8.61
N ASP A 15 -12.31 -30.86 8.11
CA ASP A 15 -12.08 -31.78 6.99
C ASP A 15 -11.84 -31.02 5.68
N ASP A 16 -12.65 -29.97 5.42
CA ASP A 16 -12.48 -29.08 4.27
C ASP A 16 -11.11 -28.37 4.31
N LEU A 17 -10.67 -27.89 5.48
CA LEU A 17 -9.36 -27.25 5.65
C LEU A 17 -8.20 -28.24 5.48
N GLU A 18 -8.35 -29.49 5.92
CA GLU A 18 -7.36 -30.54 5.69
C GLU A 18 -7.30 -30.94 4.21
N SER A 19 -8.46 -31.07 3.55
CA SER A 19 -8.55 -31.31 2.11
C SER A 19 -7.93 -30.17 1.29
N ILE A 20 -8.09 -28.91 1.70
CA ILE A 20 -7.46 -27.76 1.05
C ILE A 20 -5.94 -27.84 1.23
N ARG A 21 -5.44 -28.13 2.43
CA ARG A 21 -3.99 -28.32 2.67
C ARG A 21 -3.40 -29.45 1.83
N GLN A 22 -4.10 -30.58 1.73
CA GLN A 22 -3.68 -31.72 0.92
C GLN A 22 -3.60 -31.36 -0.57
N LEU A 23 -4.56 -30.57 -1.07
CA LEU A 23 -4.62 -30.11 -2.46
C LEU A 23 -3.51 -29.08 -2.78
N LEU A 24 -3.19 -28.20 -1.83
CA LEU A 24 -2.13 -27.20 -1.99
C LEU A 24 -0.73 -27.80 -1.81
N GLY A 25 -0.61 -29.02 -1.28
CA GLY A 25 0.68 -29.67 -1.05
C GLY A 25 1.48 -29.05 0.11
N ASP A 26 0.81 -28.28 0.98
CA ASP A 26 1.43 -27.54 2.09
C ASP A 26 1.71 -28.43 3.32
N ASP A 27 1.55 -29.75 3.21
CA ASP A 27 1.60 -30.72 4.33
C ASP A 27 2.96 -30.85 5.05
N GLY A 28 4.00 -30.19 4.57
CA GLY A 28 5.32 -30.17 5.20
C GLY A 28 6.12 -28.91 4.96
N LEU A 29 5.53 -27.87 4.36
CA LEU A 29 6.23 -26.63 4.08
C LEU A 29 6.14 -25.76 5.35
N GLN A 30 7.22 -25.72 6.13
CA GLN A 30 7.43 -24.57 7.00
C GLN A 30 7.34 -23.31 6.12
N PRO A 31 6.58 -22.27 6.53
CA PRO A 31 6.59 -21.02 5.80
C PRO A 31 8.05 -20.58 5.68
N PRO A 32 8.57 -20.31 4.46
CA PRO A 32 9.96 -19.92 4.30
C PRO A 32 10.21 -18.70 5.17
N LEU A 33 11.27 -18.76 5.99
CA LEU A 33 11.64 -17.63 6.82
C LEU A 33 11.92 -16.45 5.88
N LEU A 34 11.47 -15.25 6.26
CA LEU A 34 11.64 -14.02 5.47
C LEU A 34 13.11 -13.74 5.07
N THR A 35 14.07 -14.39 5.74
CA THR A 35 15.51 -14.32 5.47
C THR A 35 15.97 -15.14 4.27
N GLU A 36 15.26 -16.22 3.91
CA GLU A 36 15.65 -17.10 2.80
C GLU A 36 15.17 -16.57 1.43
N MET A 37 14.04 -15.85 1.40
CA MET A 37 13.52 -15.18 0.19
C MET A 37 14.40 -14.01 -0.28
N VAL A 38 15.14 -13.36 0.63
CA VAL A 38 16.04 -12.24 0.28
C VAL A 38 17.31 -12.71 -0.43
N GLY A 39 17.68 -13.99 -0.31
CA GLY A 39 18.96 -14.50 -0.81
C GLY A 39 18.97 -15.04 -2.24
N HIS A 40 17.82 -15.36 -2.85
CA HIS A 40 17.79 -16.26 -4.02
C HIS A 40 17.24 -15.67 -5.34
N GLY A 41 16.97 -14.36 -5.44
CA GLY A 41 16.58 -13.83 -6.77
C GLY A 41 15.99 -12.44 -6.79
N GLY A 42 16.73 -11.44 -6.33
CA GLY A 42 16.33 -10.05 -6.53
C GLY A 42 17.55 -9.18 -6.67
N GLU A 43 17.73 -8.60 -7.86
CA GLU A 43 18.69 -7.54 -8.11
C GLU A 43 18.62 -6.51 -6.98
N GLN A 44 19.77 -6.15 -6.40
CA GLN A 44 19.84 -5.09 -5.40
C GLN A 44 19.26 -3.83 -6.02
N ILE A 45 18.11 -3.37 -5.48
CA ILE A 45 17.53 -2.09 -5.84
C ILE A 45 18.64 -1.04 -5.66
N PRO A 46 19.02 -0.29 -6.72
CA PRO A 46 20.01 0.76 -6.60
C PRO A 46 19.57 1.74 -5.51
N LEU A 47 20.49 2.08 -4.61
CA LEU A 47 20.19 3.06 -3.57
C LEU A 47 19.85 4.38 -4.27
N LEU A 48 18.89 5.15 -3.74
CA LEU A 48 18.46 6.43 -4.34
C LEU A 48 19.61 7.45 -4.53
N SER A 49 20.78 7.19 -3.97
CA SER A 49 22.01 7.95 -4.18
C SER A 49 22.67 7.72 -5.55
N ASP A 50 22.45 6.57 -6.19
CA ASP A 50 23.09 6.20 -7.47
C ASP A 50 22.30 6.70 -8.70
N VAL A 51 21.01 7.04 -8.54
CA VAL A 51 20.10 7.37 -9.66
C VAL A 51 20.17 8.85 -10.07
N ILE A 52 20.86 9.71 -9.32
CA ILE A 52 20.80 11.17 -9.51
C ILE A 52 21.75 11.67 -10.63
N ASP A 53 22.74 10.88 -11.06
CA ASP A 53 23.80 11.39 -11.96
C ASP A 53 23.52 11.19 -13.47
N ASP A 54 22.53 10.38 -13.86
CA ASP A 54 22.21 10.10 -15.28
C ASP A 54 20.86 10.70 -15.71
N THR A 55 20.79 12.03 -15.80
CA THR A 55 19.72 12.69 -16.55
C THR A 55 20.27 13.40 -17.78
N VAL A 56 20.29 12.71 -18.94
CA VAL A 56 20.38 13.35 -20.26
C VAL A 56 19.47 12.65 -21.30
N ALA A 57 18.51 13.44 -21.77
CA ALA A 57 17.80 13.44 -23.06
C ALA A 57 16.50 12.61 -23.29
N PRO A 58 15.51 13.14 -24.06
CA PRO A 58 14.15 12.60 -24.17
C PRO A 58 13.81 11.87 -25.50
N GLU A 59 12.71 11.10 -25.44
CA GLU A 59 11.89 10.43 -26.51
C GLU A 59 12.41 9.13 -27.17
N PRO A 60 11.55 8.26 -27.77
CA PRO A 60 10.08 8.13 -27.76
C PRO A 60 9.54 6.73 -27.36
N ASP A 61 8.21 6.62 -27.19
CA ASP A 61 7.41 5.40 -26.96
C ASP A 61 7.63 4.31 -28.05
N PRO A 62 7.54 3.00 -27.72
CA PRO A 62 6.38 2.24 -28.22
C PRO A 62 5.85 1.12 -27.28
N GLU A 63 4.54 0.87 -27.46
CA GLU A 63 3.69 -0.24 -26.98
C GLU A 63 4.38 -1.62 -26.82
N PRO A 64 3.84 -2.50 -25.95
CA PRO A 64 3.93 -3.92 -26.22
C PRO A 64 2.58 -4.63 -26.28
N GLU A 65 2.52 -5.46 -27.31
CA GLU A 65 1.45 -6.29 -27.82
C GLU A 65 1.04 -7.42 -26.86
N SER A 66 -0.18 -7.90 -27.11
CA SER A 66 -0.83 -9.02 -26.46
C SER A 66 -0.15 -10.37 -26.71
N ALA A 67 0.00 -11.20 -25.67
CA ALA A 67 0.16 -12.65 -25.80
C ALA A 67 -0.96 -13.37 -25.04
N GLN A 68 -1.80 -14.09 -25.79
CA GLN A 68 -2.99 -14.83 -25.35
C GLN A 68 -2.64 -16.29 -25.04
N ILE A 69 -3.22 -16.90 -24.00
CA ILE A 69 -3.47 -18.36 -23.96
C ILE A 69 -4.81 -18.63 -23.23
N PRO A 70 -5.70 -19.52 -23.74
CA PRO A 70 -7.13 -19.52 -23.40
C PRO A 70 -7.52 -20.56 -22.34
N LEU A 71 -8.53 -20.26 -21.52
CA LEU A 71 -9.19 -21.26 -20.67
C LEU A 71 -10.70 -21.30 -20.96
N VAL A 72 -11.10 -22.36 -21.65
CA VAL A 72 -12.49 -22.75 -21.89
C VAL A 72 -13.09 -23.30 -20.60
N GLY A 73 -14.22 -22.71 -20.21
CA GLY A 73 -15.32 -23.38 -19.51
C GLY A 73 -15.25 -23.39 -17.98
N ILE A 74 -16.23 -22.77 -17.32
CA ILE A 74 -17.32 -23.46 -16.59
C ILE A 74 -18.36 -22.43 -16.14
N ALA A 75 -19.58 -22.63 -16.67
CA ALA A 75 -20.93 -22.37 -16.14
C ALA A 75 -21.26 -21.12 -15.31
N GLU A 76 -22.31 -20.46 -15.82
CA GLU A 76 -23.06 -19.29 -15.35
C GLU A 76 -23.74 -19.50 -13.98
N ALA A 77 -23.44 -18.61 -13.02
CA ALA A 77 -24.12 -18.45 -11.74
C ALA A 77 -24.67 -17.00 -11.64
N PRO A 78 -25.73 -16.75 -10.85
CA PRO A 78 -26.74 -15.74 -11.16
C PRO A 78 -26.21 -14.30 -11.09
N LYS A 79 -26.62 -13.50 -12.07
CA LYS A 79 -26.31 -12.06 -12.22
C LYS A 79 -26.68 -11.24 -11.00
N ALA A 80 -25.69 -11.02 -10.14
CA ALA A 80 -25.53 -9.82 -9.34
C ALA A 80 -24.22 -9.14 -9.74
N GLU A 81 -24.01 -8.95 -11.05
CA GLU A 81 -22.83 -8.29 -11.62
C GLU A 81 -22.99 -6.76 -11.53
N LYS A 82 -22.88 -6.19 -10.33
CA LYS A 82 -22.22 -4.89 -10.25
C LYS A 82 -20.74 -5.23 -10.08
N ALA A 83 -20.03 -5.18 -11.20
CA ALA A 83 -18.70 -5.74 -11.38
C ALA A 83 -17.77 -5.47 -10.17
N PRO A 84 -16.93 -6.43 -9.75
CA PRO A 84 -15.97 -6.25 -8.66
C PRO A 84 -15.16 -4.95 -8.80
N ASP A 85 -14.90 -4.52 -10.03
CA ASP A 85 -14.26 -3.25 -10.37
C ASP A 85 -14.98 -2.00 -9.81
N ALA A 86 -16.32 -1.98 -9.77
CA ALA A 86 -17.06 -0.85 -9.23
C ALA A 86 -16.85 -0.71 -7.71
N LEU A 87 -16.77 -1.82 -6.98
CA LEU A 87 -16.49 -1.82 -5.54
C LEU A 87 -15.06 -1.38 -5.25
N LEU A 88 -14.09 -1.81 -6.07
CA LEU A 88 -12.69 -1.37 -5.97
C LEU A 88 -12.54 0.13 -6.21
N VAL A 89 -13.24 0.69 -7.21
CA VAL A 89 -13.24 2.14 -7.48
C VAL A 89 -13.88 2.93 -6.34
N HIS A 90 -14.95 2.43 -5.73
CA HIS A 90 -15.55 3.05 -4.54
C HIS A 90 -14.60 3.02 -3.34
N LEU A 91 -13.94 1.89 -3.10
CA LEU A 91 -12.95 1.75 -2.03
C LEU A 91 -11.75 2.69 -2.23
N ASP A 92 -11.21 2.83 -3.45
CA ASP A 92 -10.12 3.79 -3.72
C ASP A 92 -10.54 5.23 -3.40
N LYS A 93 -11.77 5.61 -3.78
CA LYS A 93 -12.30 6.94 -3.49
C LYS A 93 -12.42 7.18 -1.98
N GLU A 94 -12.90 6.19 -1.24
CA GLU A 94 -13.02 6.26 0.22
C GLU A 94 -11.64 6.36 0.87
N LEU A 95 -10.68 5.52 0.47
CA LEU A 95 -9.31 5.56 0.96
C LEU A 95 -8.65 6.92 0.68
N ARG A 96 -8.83 7.48 -0.52
CA ARG A 96 -8.30 8.80 -0.89
C ARG A 96 -8.91 9.90 -0.04
N THR A 97 -10.22 9.83 0.20
CA THR A 97 -10.94 10.80 1.01
C THR A 97 -10.51 10.72 2.48
N ALA A 98 -10.34 9.51 3.01
CA ALA A 98 -9.85 9.28 4.37
C ALA A 98 -8.41 9.78 4.55
N ALA A 99 -7.52 9.49 3.58
CA ALA A 99 -6.15 9.99 3.60
C ALA A 99 -6.10 11.53 3.58
N GLN A 100 -6.97 12.16 2.77
CA GLN A 100 -7.10 13.62 2.78
C GLN A 100 -7.60 14.14 4.12
N ALA A 101 -8.59 13.50 4.75
CA ALA A 101 -9.08 13.90 6.06
C ALA A 101 -7.97 13.87 7.13
N ILE A 102 -7.20 12.78 7.18
CA ILE A 102 -6.05 12.63 8.09
C ILE A 102 -5.02 13.74 7.84
N MET A 103 -4.71 14.04 6.58
CA MET A 103 -3.78 15.12 6.24
C MET A 103 -4.25 16.48 6.75
N HIS A 104 -5.55 16.78 6.63
CA HIS A 104 -6.12 18.04 7.13
C HIS A 104 -6.10 18.11 8.67
N GLU A 105 -6.39 17.02 9.37
CA GLU A 105 -6.30 16.97 10.83
C GLU A 105 -4.87 17.29 11.30
N VAL A 106 -3.87 16.61 10.72
CA VAL A 106 -2.46 16.89 11.01
C VAL A 106 -2.10 18.34 10.70
N ILE A 107 -2.51 18.87 9.53
CA ILE A 107 -2.25 20.27 9.19
C ILE A 107 -2.87 21.23 10.21
N ASN A 108 -4.12 21.01 10.61
CA ASN A 108 -4.82 21.87 11.55
C ASN A 108 -4.19 21.86 12.95
N ASP A 109 -3.69 20.71 13.39
CA ASP A 109 -3.00 20.59 14.68
C ASP A 109 -1.65 21.31 14.67
N PHE A 110 -0.90 21.21 13.57
CA PHE A 110 0.48 21.71 13.52
C PHE A 110 0.62 23.14 12.98
N ALA A 111 -0.30 23.65 12.16
CA ALA A 111 -0.25 25.01 11.62
C ALA A 111 -0.05 26.10 12.71
N PRO A 112 -0.86 26.16 13.80
CA PRO A 112 -0.68 27.20 14.81
C PRO A 112 0.66 27.07 15.57
N HIS A 113 1.16 25.84 15.75
CA HIS A 113 2.44 25.59 16.39
C HIS A 113 3.61 26.08 15.52
N ILE A 114 3.58 25.75 14.22
CA ILE A 114 4.57 26.19 13.24
C ILE A 114 4.61 27.73 13.18
N GLU A 115 3.45 28.38 13.11
CA GLU A 115 3.37 29.85 13.10
C GLU A 115 4.01 30.48 14.34
N THR A 116 3.68 29.95 15.51
CA THR A 116 4.21 30.44 16.80
C THR A 116 5.74 30.28 16.83
N GLU A 117 6.24 29.14 16.40
CA GLU A 117 7.67 28.85 16.40
C GLU A 117 8.43 29.71 15.37
N ILE A 118 7.87 29.94 14.18
CA ILE A 118 8.45 30.85 13.19
C ILE A 118 8.55 32.27 13.75
N LYS A 119 7.48 32.78 14.36
CA LYS A 119 7.46 34.12 14.99
C LYS A 119 8.54 34.22 16.07
N ARG A 120 8.59 33.24 17.00
CA ARG A 120 9.59 33.18 18.07
C ARG A 120 11.02 33.19 17.53
N ARG A 121 11.30 32.44 16.45
CA ARG A 121 12.63 32.40 15.82
C ARG A 121 12.99 33.70 15.12
N LEU A 122 12.04 34.33 14.44
CA LEU A 122 12.25 35.62 13.80
C LEU A 122 12.54 36.72 14.80
N ASP A 123 11.80 36.77 15.91
CA ASP A 123 12.02 37.75 16.98
C ASP A 123 13.41 37.60 17.60
N ALA A 124 13.79 36.36 17.96
CA ALA A 124 15.12 36.07 18.50
C ALA A 124 16.25 36.38 17.51
N HIS A 125 16.00 36.15 16.21
CA HIS A 125 16.95 36.50 15.16
C HIS A 125 17.11 38.01 15.00
N MET A 126 16.00 38.76 15.04
CA MET A 126 15.99 40.22 14.99
C MET A 126 16.76 40.82 16.18
N GLU A 127 16.48 40.34 17.40
CA GLU A 127 17.17 40.78 18.61
C GLU A 127 18.68 40.56 18.52
N ARG A 128 19.10 39.39 18.01
CA ARG A 128 20.52 39.09 17.78
C ARG A 128 21.16 40.04 16.78
N LEU A 129 20.49 40.36 15.67
CA LEU A 129 20.99 41.32 14.69
C LEU A 129 21.15 42.71 15.31
N LEU A 130 20.14 43.18 16.05
CA LEU A 130 20.21 44.49 16.72
C LEU A 130 21.35 44.55 17.73
N ALA A 131 21.59 43.49 18.50
CA ALA A 131 22.71 43.42 19.43
C ALA A 131 24.07 43.46 18.71
N GLN A 132 24.19 42.87 17.52
CA GLN A 132 25.41 42.94 16.71
C GLN A 132 25.68 44.35 16.17
N HIS A 133 24.64 45.14 15.91
CA HIS A 133 24.77 46.52 15.42
C HIS A 133 24.99 47.56 16.53
N GLN A 134 24.74 47.21 17.79
CA GLN A 134 24.92 48.10 18.95
C GLN A 134 26.29 47.92 19.65
N ASN A 135 27.01 46.84 19.32
CA ASN A 135 28.41 46.61 19.70
C ASN A 135 29.37 47.08 18.60
#